data_AF-A0A2S7P1C8-F1
#
_entry.id   AF-A0A2S7P1C8-F1
#
_cell.length_a   1.000
_cell.length_b   1.000
_cell.length_c   1.000
_cell.angle_alpha   90.00
_cell.angle_beta   90.00
_cell.angle_gamma   90.00
#
_symmetry.space_group_name_H-M   'P 1'
#
loop_
_entity.id
_entity.type
_entity.pdbx_description
1 polymer ?
#
loop_
_entity_poly.entity_id
_entity_poly.type
_entity_poly.pdbx_seq_one_letter_code
_entity_poly.pdbx_strand_id
1 'polypeptide(L)'
;MLFQQDNRLVFRYDAEELWIEPWGKDAFRIRSTKESQFPNSEEGWALSQKVDSPTASIEIGDNSASITNGGIRATVSSRGKIMIYNKEGKVLLEEYVRNRLDVTDPKCSAINVDAREFKPNLGGAYHLTMRFESQDRNEKIYGMGQYQQPYLDLKSLDLELAHRNSQASVPFALSSRGYGFLWNNPAVGRAVFGKNIMSFEAYSTSFLDYWVVAGDTPAEIVHSYAAVTGTVPMMPEYGLGFWQCKLRYQTQDELLKVAREYKRRELPIDLIVIDFFHWPRQGDWKFDANFWPDPGKITIRLML
;
A
#
# COMPACT_ATOMS: atom_id res chain seq x y z
N MET A 1 -12.81 -13.49 22.90
CA MET A 1 -11.74 -13.63 23.91
C MET A 1 -10.60 -12.73 23.51
N LEU A 2 -10.08 -11.94 24.45
CA LEU A 2 -8.89 -11.10 24.28
C LEU A 2 -7.76 -11.73 25.07
N PHE A 3 -6.59 -11.90 24.46
CA PHE A 3 -5.42 -12.45 25.13
C PHE A 3 -4.14 -11.98 24.45
N GLN A 4 -3.04 -12.05 25.20
CA GLN A 4 -1.71 -11.81 24.66
C GLN A 4 -1.13 -13.14 24.17
N GLN A 5 -0.50 -13.11 23.01
CA GLN A 5 0.32 -14.20 22.50
C GLN A 5 1.64 -13.56 22.05
N ASP A 6 2.77 -14.00 22.57
CA ASP A 6 4.08 -13.39 22.27
C ASP A 6 4.05 -11.86 22.44
N ASN A 7 4.45 -11.12 21.40
CA ASN A 7 4.45 -9.66 21.35
C ASN A 7 3.20 -9.09 20.63
N ARG A 8 2.07 -9.81 20.62
CA ARG A 8 0.83 -9.39 19.95
C ARG A 8 -0.41 -9.50 20.81
N LEU A 9 -1.36 -8.61 20.53
CA LEU A 9 -2.71 -8.66 21.07
C LEU A 9 -3.60 -9.46 20.12
N VAL A 10 -4.27 -10.48 20.65
CA VAL A 10 -5.15 -11.38 19.89
C VAL A 10 -6.59 -11.21 20.35
N PHE A 11 -7.49 -11.09 19.39
CA PHE A 11 -8.93 -11.20 19.59
C PHE A 11 -9.45 -12.40 18.82
N ARG A 12 -10.20 -13.28 19.49
CA ARG A 12 -10.87 -14.44 18.86
C ARG A 12 -12.35 -14.45 19.21
N TYR A 13 -13.22 -14.50 18.22
CA TYR A 13 -14.66 -14.65 18.42
C TYR A 13 -15.29 -15.42 17.27
N ASP A 14 -16.03 -16.47 17.59
CA ASP A 14 -16.58 -17.40 16.59
C ASP A 14 -15.49 -17.91 15.64
N ALA A 15 -15.64 -17.71 14.32
CA ALA A 15 -14.64 -18.07 13.33
C ALA A 15 -13.55 -17.01 13.11
N GLU A 16 -13.70 -15.78 13.63
CA GLU A 16 -12.74 -14.71 13.39
C GLU A 16 -11.57 -14.76 14.39
N GLU A 17 -10.35 -14.66 13.86
CA GLU A 17 -9.14 -14.37 14.62
C GLU A 17 -8.47 -13.10 14.10
N LEU A 18 -8.21 -12.16 15.01
CA LEU A 18 -7.59 -10.85 14.76
C LEU A 18 -6.30 -10.73 15.55
N TRP A 19 -5.22 -10.33 14.87
CA TRP A 19 -3.90 -10.05 15.43
C TRP A 19 -3.55 -8.57 15.25
N ILE A 20 -3.06 -7.95 16.33
CA ILE A 20 -2.41 -6.63 16.31
C ILE A 20 -1.01 -6.79 16.89
N GLU A 21 0.01 -6.50 16.08
CA GLU A 21 1.41 -6.65 16.48
C GLU A 21 2.25 -5.45 16.06
N PRO A 22 3.28 -5.07 16.84
CA PRO A 22 4.21 -4.03 16.44
C PRO A 22 4.97 -4.47 15.19
N TRP A 23 5.08 -3.58 14.20
CA TRP A 23 5.82 -3.82 12.96
C TRP A 23 6.61 -2.57 12.58
N GLY A 24 7.77 -2.42 13.22
CA GLY A 24 8.57 -1.18 13.19
C GLY A 24 8.16 -0.21 14.30
N LYS A 25 8.90 0.91 14.39
CA LYS A 25 8.67 1.96 15.39
C LYS A 25 7.35 2.69 15.10
N ASP A 26 6.57 2.94 16.16
CA ASP A 26 5.33 3.72 16.12
C ASP A 26 4.28 3.16 15.13
N ALA A 27 4.32 1.85 14.87
CA ALA A 27 3.50 1.19 13.86
C ALA A 27 2.94 -0.17 14.28
N PHE A 28 1.78 -0.52 13.72
CA PHE A 28 1.16 -1.83 13.88
C PHE A 28 0.94 -2.50 12.52
N ARG A 29 1.15 -3.81 12.47
CA ARG A 29 0.54 -4.69 11.45
C ARG A 29 -0.71 -5.30 12.05
N ILE A 30 -1.82 -5.22 11.33
CA ILE A 30 -3.12 -5.69 11.79
C ILE A 30 -3.67 -6.69 10.77
N ARG A 31 -3.97 -7.89 11.24
CA ARG A 31 -4.42 -9.00 10.40
C ARG A 31 -5.65 -9.66 10.98
N SER A 32 -6.60 -10.05 10.12
CA SER A 32 -7.76 -10.84 10.55
C SER A 32 -8.08 -11.93 9.53
N THR A 33 -8.55 -13.08 9.97
CA THR A 33 -9.01 -14.15 9.09
C THR A 33 -10.22 -14.88 9.69
N LYS A 34 -11.01 -15.51 8.82
CA LYS A 34 -12.03 -16.52 9.18
C LYS A 34 -11.66 -17.94 8.74
N GLU A 35 -10.44 -18.12 8.22
CA GLU A 35 -9.89 -19.43 7.94
C GLU A 35 -9.53 -20.16 9.24
N SER A 36 -9.38 -21.48 9.18
CA SER A 36 -9.02 -22.29 10.36
C SER A 36 -7.63 -21.98 10.92
N GLN A 37 -6.78 -21.34 10.14
CA GLN A 37 -5.45 -20.89 10.51
C GLN A 37 -5.09 -19.65 9.68
N PHE A 38 -4.24 -18.78 10.23
CA PHE A 38 -3.65 -17.71 9.43
C PHE A 38 -2.89 -18.30 8.24
N PRO A 39 -3.07 -17.75 7.03
CA PRO A 39 -2.26 -18.12 5.88
C PRO A 39 -0.76 -17.94 6.17
N ASN A 40 0.04 -18.75 5.49
CA ASN A 40 1.45 -19.00 5.81
C ASN A 40 2.19 -17.71 6.19
N SER A 41 2.81 -17.69 7.38
CA SER A 41 3.35 -16.47 8.02
C SER A 41 4.49 -15.77 7.25
N GLU A 42 4.95 -16.36 6.15
CA GLU A 42 5.96 -15.81 5.24
C GLU A 42 5.40 -14.82 4.21
N GLU A 43 4.07 -14.74 4.02
CA GLU A 43 3.46 -13.75 3.14
C GLU A 43 3.52 -12.35 3.77
N GLY A 44 4.62 -11.66 3.52
CA GLY A 44 4.83 -10.25 3.88
C GLY A 44 4.19 -9.27 2.88
N TRP A 45 3.88 -9.72 1.66
CA TRP A 45 3.52 -8.85 0.54
C TRP A 45 4.48 -7.65 0.42
N ALA A 46 3.99 -6.42 0.59
CA ALA A 46 4.82 -5.23 0.54
C ALA A 46 5.66 -5.03 1.81
N LEU A 47 5.28 -5.61 2.95
CA LEU A 47 6.07 -5.63 4.19
C LEU A 47 7.22 -6.65 4.08
N SER A 48 8.11 -6.41 3.14
CA SER A 48 9.20 -7.30 2.74
C SER A 48 10.44 -7.18 3.63
N GLN A 49 10.58 -6.06 4.33
CA GLN A 49 11.75 -5.79 5.16
C GLN A 49 11.52 -6.30 6.59
N LYS A 50 12.52 -6.98 7.13
CA LYS A 50 12.57 -7.27 8.56
C LYS A 50 12.93 -5.99 9.29
N VAL A 51 12.04 -5.57 10.18
CA VAL A 51 12.25 -4.43 11.05
C VAL A 51 12.26 -4.89 12.49
N ASP A 52 13.14 -4.30 13.29
CA ASP A 52 13.11 -4.52 14.72
C ASP A 52 11.83 -3.91 15.29
N SER A 53 10.99 -4.79 15.84
CA SER A 53 9.79 -4.37 16.56
C SER A 53 10.10 -4.34 18.05
N PRO A 54 9.95 -3.20 18.73
CA PRO A 54 10.11 -3.15 20.18
C PRO A 54 9.04 -4.02 20.86
N THR A 55 9.32 -4.46 22.09
CA THR A 55 8.31 -5.12 22.92
C THR A 55 7.19 -4.13 23.21
N ALA A 56 5.98 -4.46 22.77
CA ALA A 56 4.81 -3.64 22.99
C ALA A 56 4.30 -3.80 24.43
N SER A 57 3.76 -2.71 24.99
CA SER A 57 3.02 -2.80 26.25
C SER A 57 1.59 -3.26 25.96
N ILE A 58 1.19 -4.41 26.51
CA ILE A 58 -0.13 -5.00 26.32
C ILE A 58 -0.84 -5.05 27.67
N GLU A 59 -2.05 -4.50 27.72
CA GLU A 59 -2.91 -4.48 28.91
C GLU A 59 -4.26 -5.10 28.56
N ILE A 60 -4.69 -6.11 29.30
CA ILE A 60 -5.97 -6.80 29.11
C ILE A 60 -6.84 -6.49 30.32
N GLY A 61 -7.97 -5.82 30.10
CA GLY A 61 -9.00 -5.59 31.10
C GLY A 61 -10.25 -6.43 30.82
N ASP A 62 -11.27 -6.27 31.67
CA ASP A 62 -12.49 -7.08 31.63
C ASP A 62 -13.29 -6.90 30.32
N ASN A 63 -13.37 -5.66 29.83
CA ASN A 63 -14.22 -5.28 28.70
C ASN A 63 -13.45 -4.79 27.46
N SER A 64 -12.12 -4.70 27.54
CA SER A 64 -11.27 -4.23 26.45
C SER A 64 -9.81 -4.58 26.70
N ALA A 65 -9.01 -4.60 25.65
CA ALA A 65 -7.56 -4.70 25.75
C ALA A 65 -6.91 -3.55 24.96
N SER A 66 -5.65 -3.24 25.30
CA SER A 66 -4.87 -2.25 24.57
C SER A 66 -3.45 -2.72 24.32
N ILE A 67 -2.87 -2.25 23.22
CA ILE A 67 -1.48 -2.49 22.84
C ILE A 67 -0.85 -1.14 22.48
N THR A 68 0.33 -0.88 23.01
CA THR A 68 1.08 0.37 22.80
C THR A 68 2.47 0.05 22.25
N ASN A 69 2.84 0.71 21.15
CA ASN A 69 4.15 0.63 20.52
C ASN A 69 4.67 2.05 20.30
N GLY A 70 5.56 2.52 21.16
CA GLY A 70 6.07 3.89 21.10
C GLY A 70 4.92 4.93 21.18
N GLY A 71 4.80 5.76 20.15
CA GLY A 71 3.80 6.81 20.02
C GLY A 71 2.46 6.38 19.42
N ILE A 72 2.25 5.10 19.11
CA ILE A 72 0.95 4.57 18.64
C ILE A 72 0.34 3.61 19.66
N ARG A 73 -0.97 3.73 19.87
CA ARG A 73 -1.76 2.84 20.74
C ARG A 73 -2.99 2.35 20.01
N ALA A 74 -3.30 1.07 20.11
CA ALA A 74 -4.57 0.50 19.68
C ALA A 74 -5.36 -0.06 20.87
N THR A 75 -6.68 0.09 20.85
CA THR A 75 -7.60 -0.56 21.79
C THR A 75 -8.53 -1.48 21.02
N VAL A 76 -8.91 -2.59 21.66
CA VAL A 76 -9.86 -3.57 21.13
C VAL A 76 -10.95 -3.77 22.16
N SER A 77 -12.21 -3.52 21.78
CA SER A 77 -13.36 -3.75 22.66
C SER A 77 -13.60 -5.26 22.88
N SER A 78 -14.44 -5.61 23.85
CA SER A 78 -14.88 -7.00 24.10
C SER A 78 -15.56 -7.65 22.89
N ARG A 79 -16.09 -6.83 21.96
CA ARG A 79 -16.69 -7.24 20.69
C ARG A 79 -15.77 -7.06 19.48
N GLY A 80 -14.49 -6.77 19.72
CA GLY A 80 -13.47 -6.76 18.67
C GLY A 80 -13.41 -5.47 17.85
N LYS A 81 -14.03 -4.38 18.28
CA LYS A 81 -13.91 -3.08 17.59
C LYS A 81 -12.54 -2.46 17.90
N ILE A 82 -11.82 -2.02 16.86
CA ILE A 82 -10.50 -1.41 16.97
C ILE A 82 -10.60 0.12 16.94
N MET A 83 -9.86 0.78 17.84
CA MET A 83 -9.55 2.20 17.76
C MET A 83 -8.04 2.40 17.85
N ILE A 84 -7.49 3.32 17.07
CA ILE A 84 -6.06 3.62 17.00
C ILE A 84 -5.84 5.09 17.32
N TYR A 85 -4.86 5.36 18.17
CA TYR A 85 -4.54 6.67 18.72
C TYR A 85 -3.07 6.98 18.56
N ASN A 86 -2.75 8.26 18.49
CA ASN A 86 -1.38 8.73 18.68
C ASN A 86 -1.06 8.94 20.17
N LYS A 87 0.16 9.39 20.46
CA LYS A 87 0.67 9.64 21.83
C LYS A 87 -0.11 10.70 22.59
N GLU A 88 -0.73 11.67 21.91
CA GLU A 88 -1.61 12.68 22.53
C GLU A 88 -3.04 12.16 22.80
N GLY A 89 -3.35 10.91 22.44
CA GLY A 89 -4.69 10.34 22.58
C GLY A 89 -5.68 10.78 21.50
N LYS A 90 -5.21 11.42 20.43
CA LYS A 90 -6.03 11.75 19.26
C LYS A 90 -6.33 10.46 18.48
N VAL A 91 -7.61 10.22 18.19
CA VAL A 91 -8.05 9.11 17.34
C VAL A 91 -7.52 9.29 15.91
N LEU A 92 -6.69 8.37 15.45
CA LEU A 92 -6.19 8.30 14.08
C LEU A 92 -7.16 7.54 13.19
N LEU A 93 -7.50 6.31 13.60
CA LEU A 93 -8.45 5.43 12.92
C LEU A 93 -9.44 4.84 13.94
N GLU A 94 -10.67 4.66 13.51
CA GLU A 94 -11.71 3.94 14.25
C GLU A 94 -12.47 3.09 13.26
N GLU A 95 -12.69 1.83 13.62
CA GLU A 95 -13.52 0.95 12.82
C GLU A 95 -14.99 1.41 12.76
N TYR A 96 -15.56 1.37 11.55
CA TYR A 96 -16.97 1.66 11.35
C TYR A 96 -17.81 0.43 11.69
N VAL A 97 -18.42 0.41 12.87
CA VAL A 97 -19.33 -0.66 13.31
C VAL A 97 -20.74 -0.10 13.46
N ARG A 98 -21.72 -0.74 12.83
CA ARG A 98 -23.15 -0.41 12.95
C ARG A 98 -23.98 -1.68 13.09
N ASN A 99 -23.78 -2.38 14.19
CA ASN A 99 -24.54 -3.57 14.57
C ASN A 99 -25.00 -3.43 16.03
N ARG A 100 -25.64 -4.49 16.57
CA ARG A 100 -26.13 -4.56 17.96
C ARG A 100 -25.34 -5.55 18.83
N LEU A 101 -24.14 -5.96 18.40
CA LEU A 101 -23.31 -6.89 19.18
C LEU A 101 -22.76 -6.24 20.45
N ASP A 102 -22.47 -4.94 20.38
CA ASP A 102 -22.17 -4.08 21.52
C ASP A 102 -23.26 -3.02 21.66
N VAL A 103 -24.23 -3.27 22.55
CA VAL A 103 -25.32 -2.32 22.81
C VAL A 103 -24.86 -1.08 23.58
N THR A 104 -23.64 -1.08 24.11
CA THR A 104 -23.06 0.05 24.86
C THR A 104 -22.23 0.97 23.97
N ASP A 105 -21.88 0.55 22.74
CA ASP A 105 -21.22 1.42 21.76
C ASP A 105 -22.16 2.57 21.39
N PRO A 106 -21.74 3.85 21.49
CA PRO A 106 -22.58 5.00 21.15
C PRO A 106 -23.01 5.04 19.69
N LYS A 107 -22.35 4.27 18.81
CA LYS A 107 -22.65 4.11 17.38
C LYS A 107 -23.37 2.79 17.08
N CYS A 108 -23.85 2.07 18.10
CA CYS A 108 -24.72 0.91 17.96
C CYS A 108 -25.91 1.22 17.02
N SER A 109 -26.22 0.29 16.12
CA SER A 109 -27.26 0.50 15.11
C SER A 109 -27.85 -0.81 14.61
N ALA A 110 -29.09 -0.74 14.12
CA ALA A 110 -29.84 -1.88 13.62
C ALA A 110 -29.48 -2.31 12.18
N ILE A 111 -28.67 -1.52 11.46
CA ILE A 111 -28.39 -1.77 10.04
C ILE A 111 -27.48 -2.98 9.79
N ASN A 112 -26.88 -3.52 10.84
CA ASN A 112 -26.07 -4.74 10.85
C ASN A 112 -24.89 -4.72 9.86
N VAL A 113 -24.06 -3.69 9.97
CA VAL A 113 -22.82 -3.52 9.19
C VAL A 113 -21.61 -3.70 10.09
N ASP A 114 -20.74 -4.64 9.71
CA ASP A 114 -19.47 -4.90 10.38
C ASP A 114 -18.33 -4.09 9.76
N ALA A 115 -17.34 -3.76 10.59
CA ALA A 115 -16.13 -3.08 10.12
C ALA A 115 -15.27 -3.99 9.25
N ARG A 116 -15.14 -5.27 9.64
CA ARG A 116 -14.38 -6.30 8.95
C ARG A 116 -15.34 -7.35 8.41
N GLU A 117 -15.83 -7.13 7.20
CA GLU A 117 -16.80 -8.03 6.58
C GLU A 117 -16.11 -9.02 5.65
N PHE A 118 -16.20 -10.31 6.00
CA PHE A 118 -15.75 -11.43 5.18
C PHE A 118 -16.96 -12.09 4.52
N LYS A 119 -17.28 -11.68 3.30
CA LYS A 119 -18.38 -12.27 2.52
C LYS A 119 -17.83 -13.43 1.68
N PRO A 120 -18.27 -14.69 1.89
CA PRO A 120 -17.69 -15.83 1.19
C PRO A 120 -18.01 -15.79 -0.30
N ASN A 121 -17.01 -16.02 -1.15
CA ASN A 121 -17.22 -16.30 -2.57
C ASN A 121 -17.52 -17.80 -2.74
N LEU A 122 -18.43 -18.14 -3.66
CA LEU A 122 -18.71 -19.53 -3.97
C LEU A 122 -17.43 -20.23 -4.45
N GLY A 123 -17.03 -21.30 -3.77
CA GLY A 123 -15.86 -22.10 -4.12
C GLY A 123 -14.54 -21.67 -3.49
N GLY A 124 -14.52 -20.71 -2.56
CA GLY A 124 -13.29 -20.42 -1.81
C GLY A 124 -13.31 -19.11 -1.02
N ALA A 125 -12.29 -18.28 -1.25
CA ALA A 125 -11.92 -17.06 -0.53
C ALA A 125 -13.06 -16.03 -0.32
N TYR A 126 -12.76 -14.92 0.33
CA TYR A 126 -13.74 -13.90 0.68
C TYR A 126 -13.66 -12.67 -0.24
N HIS A 127 -14.81 -12.07 -0.54
CA HIS A 127 -14.88 -10.64 -0.77
C HIS A 127 -14.78 -9.96 0.59
N LEU A 128 -13.63 -9.35 0.85
CA LEU A 128 -13.34 -8.64 2.09
C LEU A 128 -13.70 -7.17 1.94
N THR A 129 -14.43 -6.62 2.92
CA THR A 129 -14.61 -5.16 3.07
C THR A 129 -14.16 -4.73 4.46
N MET A 130 -13.18 -3.83 4.51
CA MET A 130 -12.72 -3.15 5.71
C MET A 130 -13.28 -1.72 5.75
N ARG A 131 -13.88 -1.29 6.87
CA ARG A 131 -14.53 0.01 7.01
C ARG A 131 -14.01 0.79 8.20
N PHE A 132 -13.72 2.07 7.97
CA PHE A 132 -13.32 3.03 8.99
C PHE A 132 -14.28 4.22 9.02
N GLU A 133 -14.46 4.78 10.20
CA GLU A 133 -15.12 6.06 10.38
C GLU A 133 -14.29 7.17 9.72
N SER A 134 -14.97 8.06 9.00
CA SER A 134 -14.33 9.31 8.55
C SER A 134 -14.26 10.29 9.72
N GLN A 135 -13.19 10.21 10.51
CA GLN A 135 -12.98 11.00 11.74
C GLN A 135 -13.08 12.52 11.53
N ASP A 136 -12.66 13.00 10.37
CA ASP A 136 -12.74 14.41 10.00
C ASP A 136 -13.08 14.53 8.51
N ARG A 137 -14.10 15.35 8.21
CA ARG A 137 -14.54 15.62 6.82
C ARG A 137 -13.53 16.44 6.04
N ASN A 138 -12.62 17.12 6.73
CA ASN A 138 -11.55 17.94 6.20
C ASN A 138 -10.17 17.26 6.30
N GLU A 139 -10.12 16.00 6.74
CA GLU A 139 -8.92 15.17 6.62
C GLU A 139 -8.49 15.14 5.16
N LYS A 140 -7.21 15.41 4.92
CA LYS A 140 -6.61 15.28 3.58
C LYS A 140 -5.88 13.96 3.50
N ILE A 141 -6.10 13.24 2.42
CA ILE A 141 -5.46 11.94 2.16
C ILE A 141 -4.61 12.06 0.89
N TYR A 142 -3.39 11.54 0.93
CA TYR A 142 -2.44 11.58 -0.18
C TYR A 142 -1.89 10.19 -0.47
N GLY A 143 -1.23 10.00 -1.62
CA GLY A 143 -0.55 8.75 -1.97
C GLY A 143 -1.38 7.86 -2.89
N MET A 144 -1.55 6.59 -2.53
CA MET A 144 -2.28 5.55 -3.25
C MET A 144 -1.74 5.16 -4.64
N GLY A 145 -0.75 5.88 -5.17
CA GLY A 145 -0.07 5.57 -6.42
C GLY A 145 -0.36 6.60 -7.50
N GLN A 146 -0.68 6.14 -8.71
CA GLN A 146 -0.89 6.98 -9.88
C GLN A 146 -2.28 6.76 -10.47
N TYR A 147 -3.09 7.82 -10.48
CA TYR A 147 -4.44 7.85 -11.04
C TYR A 147 -4.61 9.07 -11.95
N GLN A 148 -5.32 8.90 -13.07
CA GLN A 148 -5.51 9.95 -14.08
C GLN A 148 -6.62 10.92 -13.66
N GLN A 149 -6.30 11.79 -12.70
CA GLN A 149 -7.24 12.73 -12.08
C GLN A 149 -6.54 14.04 -11.66
N PRO A 150 -7.28 15.16 -11.53
CA PRO A 150 -6.69 16.44 -11.15
C PRO A 150 -6.52 16.63 -9.63
N TYR A 151 -6.71 15.57 -8.84
CA TYR A 151 -6.80 15.66 -7.38
C TYR A 151 -5.56 15.10 -6.68
N LEU A 152 -4.89 15.95 -5.91
CA LEU A 152 -3.84 15.54 -4.98
C LEU A 152 -4.43 15.05 -3.65
N ASP A 153 -5.43 15.76 -3.11
CA ASP A 153 -6.19 15.31 -1.95
C ASP A 153 -7.25 14.29 -2.41
N LEU A 154 -7.14 13.09 -1.86
CA LEU A 154 -7.94 11.92 -2.20
C LEU A 154 -9.20 11.79 -1.34
N LYS A 155 -9.43 12.68 -0.37
CA LYS A 155 -10.64 12.63 0.44
C LYS A 155 -11.87 12.76 -0.45
N SER A 156 -12.87 11.92 -0.17
CA SER A 156 -14.12 11.76 -0.94
C SER A 156 -13.96 11.12 -2.32
N LEU A 157 -12.78 10.63 -2.67
CA LEU A 157 -12.57 9.89 -3.91
C LEU A 157 -12.74 8.39 -3.72
N ASP A 158 -12.97 7.72 -4.84
CA ASP A 158 -13.11 6.28 -5.00
C ASP A 158 -12.06 5.83 -6.02
N LEU A 159 -11.12 5.01 -5.53
CA LEU A 159 -9.98 4.53 -6.29
C LEU A 159 -10.12 3.04 -6.56
N GLU A 160 -10.00 2.64 -7.82
CA GLU A 160 -9.86 1.23 -8.18
C GLU A 160 -8.45 0.75 -7.78
N LEU A 161 -8.38 -0.35 -7.04
CA LEU A 161 -7.12 -1.03 -6.73
C LEU A 161 -6.81 -2.05 -7.83
N ALA A 162 -6.32 -1.55 -8.97
CA ALA A 162 -5.92 -2.36 -10.12
C ALA A 162 -4.86 -1.64 -10.96
N HIS A 163 -4.14 -2.41 -11.77
CA HIS A 163 -3.16 -1.88 -12.74
C HIS A 163 -3.77 -1.80 -14.14
N ARG A 164 -3.65 -0.63 -14.77
CA ARG A 164 -4.04 -0.38 -16.16
C ARG A 164 -2.97 0.47 -16.82
N ASN A 165 -2.95 0.56 -18.16
CA ASN A 165 -2.11 1.55 -18.81
C ASN A 165 -2.47 2.95 -18.25
N SER A 166 -1.46 3.73 -17.84
CA SER A 166 -1.54 5.01 -17.12
C SER A 166 -2.02 4.97 -15.64
N GLN A 167 -2.33 3.81 -15.07
CA GLN A 167 -2.76 3.66 -13.67
C GLN A 167 -1.90 2.67 -12.89
N ALA A 168 -1.43 3.07 -11.71
CA ALA A 168 -0.67 2.21 -10.82
C ALA A 168 -1.22 2.31 -9.39
N SER A 169 -1.83 1.23 -8.90
CA SER A 169 -2.25 1.11 -7.50
C SER A 169 -1.03 0.82 -6.62
N VAL A 170 -0.67 1.77 -5.75
CA VAL A 170 0.38 1.62 -4.72
C VAL A 170 -0.27 2.04 -3.40
N PRO A 171 -0.98 1.14 -2.70
CA PRO A 171 -2.04 1.51 -1.77
C PRO A 171 -1.52 1.89 -0.37
N PHE A 172 -0.58 2.83 -0.34
CA PHE A 172 -0.13 3.54 0.85
C PHE A 172 -0.73 4.95 0.86
N ALA A 173 -1.53 5.24 1.88
CA ALA A 173 -2.14 6.52 2.13
C ALA A 173 -1.40 7.28 3.23
N LEU A 174 -1.17 8.58 3.02
CA LEU A 174 -0.67 9.52 4.02
C LEU A 174 -1.81 10.47 4.42
N SER A 175 -2.15 10.51 5.71
CA SER A 175 -3.21 11.38 6.23
C SER A 175 -2.64 12.63 6.89
N SER A 176 -3.30 13.78 6.66
CA SER A 176 -3.04 15.03 7.39
C SER A 176 -3.32 14.94 8.89
N ARG A 177 -3.91 13.84 9.37
CA ARG A 177 -4.16 13.61 10.79
C ARG A 177 -2.94 13.07 11.55
N GLY A 178 -1.85 12.74 10.87
CA GLY A 178 -0.60 12.25 11.48
C GLY A 178 -0.45 10.74 11.44
N TYR A 179 -0.92 10.08 10.38
CA TYR A 179 -0.73 8.64 10.20
C TYR A 179 -0.50 8.25 8.74
N GLY A 180 0.20 7.14 8.54
CA GLY A 180 0.29 6.42 7.28
C GLY A 180 -0.50 5.11 7.35
N PHE A 181 -1.08 4.68 6.24
CA PHE A 181 -1.88 3.45 6.13
C PHE A 181 -1.53 2.71 4.85
N LEU A 182 -1.00 1.50 4.97
CA LEU A 182 -0.75 0.59 3.85
C LEU A 182 -1.82 -0.49 3.85
N TRP A 183 -2.60 -0.58 2.78
CA TRP A 183 -3.41 -1.77 2.49
C TRP A 183 -2.49 -2.88 1.96
N ASN A 184 -2.07 -3.80 2.84
CA ASN A 184 -1.09 -4.84 2.51
C ASN A 184 -1.76 -6.06 1.87
N ASN A 185 -2.55 -5.84 0.82
CA ASN A 185 -3.28 -6.87 0.12
C ASN A 185 -3.30 -6.59 -1.39
N PRO A 186 -2.73 -7.48 -2.23
CA PRO A 186 -2.57 -7.24 -3.67
C PRO A 186 -3.83 -7.55 -4.50
N ALA A 187 -4.93 -7.98 -3.87
CA ALA A 187 -6.15 -8.31 -4.57
C ALA A 187 -6.73 -7.10 -5.32
N VAL A 188 -7.39 -7.38 -6.46
CA VAL A 188 -8.22 -6.36 -7.14
C VAL A 188 -9.34 -5.93 -6.19
N GLY A 189 -9.60 -4.63 -6.14
CA GLY A 189 -10.59 -4.09 -5.23
C GLY A 189 -10.79 -2.59 -5.36
N ARG A 190 -11.18 -1.94 -4.25
CA ARG A 190 -11.45 -0.49 -4.21
C ARG A 190 -10.98 0.12 -2.89
N ALA A 191 -10.59 1.39 -2.94
CA ALA A 191 -10.38 2.23 -1.76
C ALA A 191 -11.24 3.49 -1.89
N VAL A 192 -12.19 3.68 -0.98
CA VAL A 192 -13.10 4.82 -0.94
C VAL A 192 -12.80 5.65 0.29
N PHE A 193 -12.40 6.90 0.11
CA PHE A 193 -12.11 7.83 1.21
C PHE A 193 -13.30 8.72 1.54
N GLY A 194 -14.51 8.13 1.62
CA GLY A 194 -15.76 8.87 1.80
C GLY A 194 -15.81 9.74 3.06
N LYS A 195 -16.62 10.80 3.02
CA LYS A 195 -16.85 11.71 4.17
C LYS A 195 -17.74 11.10 5.27
N ASN A 196 -18.54 10.11 4.91
CA ASN A 196 -19.39 9.35 5.82
C ASN A 196 -18.69 8.09 6.33
N ILE A 197 -18.01 7.37 5.44
CA ILE A 197 -17.33 6.10 5.71
C ILE A 197 -16.14 6.01 4.78
N MET A 198 -15.00 5.53 5.28
CA MET A 198 -13.90 5.09 4.44
C MET A 198 -13.93 3.57 4.32
N SER A 199 -13.67 3.01 3.14
CA SER A 199 -13.67 1.56 2.95
C SER A 199 -12.55 1.09 2.03
N PHE A 200 -12.04 -0.10 2.31
CA PHE A 200 -11.10 -0.84 1.49
C PHE A 200 -11.69 -2.21 1.19
N GLU A 201 -11.70 -2.58 -0.08
CA GLU A 201 -12.24 -3.84 -0.55
C GLU A 201 -11.17 -4.67 -1.23
N ALA A 202 -11.23 -5.98 -1.03
CA ALA A 202 -10.51 -6.98 -1.80
C ALA A 202 -11.52 -8.01 -2.30
N TYR A 203 -11.67 -8.14 -3.62
CA TYR A 203 -12.71 -8.99 -4.21
C TYR A 203 -12.48 -10.48 -3.99
N SER A 204 -11.23 -10.90 -3.77
CA SER A 204 -10.88 -12.28 -3.43
C SER A 204 -9.62 -12.29 -2.58
N THR A 205 -9.77 -12.62 -1.29
CA THR A 205 -8.65 -12.80 -0.35
C THR A 205 -9.05 -13.72 0.81
N SER A 206 -8.08 -14.40 1.42
CA SER A 206 -8.32 -15.27 2.58
C SER A 206 -8.18 -14.56 3.93
N PHE A 207 -7.62 -13.35 3.94
CA PHE A 207 -7.37 -12.61 5.17
C PHE A 207 -7.26 -11.10 4.93
N LEU A 208 -7.58 -10.33 5.95
CA LEU A 208 -7.28 -8.90 6.07
C LEU A 208 -5.82 -8.73 6.49
N ASP A 209 -5.11 -7.80 5.85
CA ASP A 209 -3.77 -7.38 6.26
C ASP A 209 -3.56 -5.91 5.90
N TYR A 210 -3.27 -5.10 6.90
CA TYR A 210 -2.89 -3.70 6.72
C TYR A 210 -1.86 -3.28 7.75
N TRP A 211 -1.13 -2.23 7.43
CA TRP A 211 -0.13 -1.64 8.30
C TRP A 211 -0.43 -0.16 8.52
N VAL A 212 -0.25 0.30 9.74
CA VAL A 212 -0.53 1.67 10.15
C VAL A 212 0.60 2.21 11.01
N VAL A 213 1.01 3.44 10.75
CA VAL A 213 2.06 4.14 11.50
C VAL A 213 1.56 5.50 11.94
N ALA A 214 1.92 5.92 13.15
CA ALA A 214 1.72 7.27 13.63
C ALA A 214 3.03 8.08 13.48
N GLY A 215 2.92 9.35 13.14
CA GLY A 215 4.08 10.25 13.08
C GLY A 215 3.66 11.71 13.19
N ASP A 216 4.55 12.54 13.72
CA ASP A 216 4.29 13.96 13.91
C ASP A 216 4.45 14.73 12.59
N THR A 217 5.28 14.20 11.68
CA THR A 217 5.53 14.80 10.36
C THR A 217 5.32 13.81 9.20
N PRO A 218 4.96 14.29 8.00
CA PRO A 218 4.95 13.48 6.79
C PRO A 218 6.27 12.75 6.51
N ALA A 219 7.41 13.38 6.82
CA ALA A 219 8.74 12.81 6.57
C ALA A 219 8.98 11.56 7.42
N GLU A 220 8.60 11.59 8.71
CA GLU A 220 8.70 10.43 9.60
C GLU A 220 7.82 9.27 9.11
N ILE A 221 6.59 9.56 8.71
CA ILE A 221 5.64 8.55 8.22
C ILE A 221 6.19 7.86 6.96
N VAL A 222 6.68 8.64 6.00
CA VAL A 222 7.24 8.10 4.74
C VAL A 222 8.55 7.35 5.00
N HIS A 223 9.38 7.81 5.94
CA HIS A 223 10.60 7.10 6.34
C HIS A 223 10.26 5.72 6.95
N SER A 224 9.27 5.66 7.85
CA SER A 224 8.81 4.40 8.43
C SER A 224 8.22 3.45 7.37
N TYR A 225 7.46 3.99 6.40
CA TYR A 225 6.96 3.20 5.27
C TYR A 225 8.11 2.60 4.46
N ALA A 226 9.10 3.41 4.07
CA ALA A 226 10.28 2.93 3.34
C ALA A 226 11.09 1.90 4.14
N ALA A 227 11.17 2.02 5.47
CA ALA A 227 11.85 1.06 6.32
C ALA A 227 11.21 -0.33 6.29
N VAL A 228 9.88 -0.43 6.14
CA VAL A 228 9.15 -1.71 6.11
C VAL A 228 8.94 -2.26 4.70
N THR A 229 8.94 -1.41 3.67
CA THR A 229 8.72 -1.83 2.28
C THR A 229 9.97 -1.86 1.40
N GLY A 230 11.06 -1.26 1.85
CA GLY A 230 12.32 -1.16 1.13
C GLY A 230 12.61 0.27 0.66
N THR A 231 13.89 0.64 0.71
CA THR A 231 14.40 1.93 0.23
C THR A 231 14.78 1.85 -1.25
N VAL A 232 14.65 2.96 -1.98
CA VAL A 232 15.16 3.06 -3.36
C VAL A 232 16.70 3.06 -3.37
N PRO A 233 17.34 2.43 -4.37
CA PRO A 233 18.79 2.54 -4.54
C PRO A 233 19.19 3.96 -4.98
N MET A 234 20.47 4.28 -4.88
CA MET A 234 21.00 5.54 -5.44
C MET A 234 20.78 5.57 -6.95
N MET A 235 20.20 6.66 -7.45
CA MET A 235 20.01 6.87 -8.89
C MET A 235 21.37 7.03 -9.56
N PRO A 236 21.68 6.30 -10.65
CA PRO A 236 22.92 6.51 -11.40
C PRO A 236 22.95 7.91 -12.02
N GLU A 237 24.14 8.51 -12.12
CA GLU A 237 24.31 9.89 -12.61
C GLU A 237 23.72 10.10 -14.01
N TYR A 238 23.93 9.16 -14.94
CA TYR A 238 23.36 9.21 -16.30
C TYR A 238 21.82 9.21 -16.31
N GLY A 239 21.17 8.78 -15.22
CA GLY A 239 19.74 8.78 -15.08
C GLY A 239 19.15 10.16 -14.71
N LEU A 240 19.98 11.12 -14.29
CA LEU A 240 19.54 12.44 -13.83
C LEU A 240 19.45 13.48 -14.96
N GLY A 241 20.06 13.20 -16.10
CA GLY A 241 20.15 14.12 -17.23
C GLY A 241 18.99 14.01 -18.23
N PHE A 242 19.22 14.33 -19.50
CA PHE A 242 18.15 14.37 -20.51
C PHE A 242 17.93 13.00 -21.20
N TRP A 243 16.68 12.54 -21.20
CA TRP A 243 16.25 11.26 -21.80
C TRP A 243 15.50 11.52 -23.11
N GLN A 244 16.11 11.17 -24.24
CA GLN A 244 15.48 11.25 -25.55
C GLN A 244 14.75 9.94 -25.89
N CYS A 245 13.44 10.03 -26.12
CA CYS A 245 12.62 8.92 -26.59
C CYS A 245 11.55 9.42 -27.58
N LYS A 246 11.04 8.52 -28.42
CA LYS A 246 9.80 8.68 -29.18
C LYS A 246 9.24 7.30 -29.49
N LEU A 247 7.98 7.25 -29.93
CA LEU A 247 7.38 6.07 -30.55
C LEU A 247 7.41 6.21 -32.08
N ARG A 248 8.37 5.63 -32.82
CA ARG A 248 9.57 4.89 -32.38
C ARG A 248 10.76 5.21 -33.29
N TYR A 249 11.98 4.96 -32.83
CA TYR A 249 13.11 4.79 -33.76
C TYR A 249 13.04 3.37 -34.34
N GLN A 250 12.91 3.24 -35.65
CA GLN A 250 12.65 1.96 -36.30
C GLN A 250 13.93 1.19 -36.62
N THR A 251 15.05 1.87 -36.82
CA THR A 251 16.32 1.27 -37.22
C THR A 251 17.51 1.81 -36.43
N GLN A 252 18.58 1.03 -36.42
CA GLN A 252 19.86 1.43 -35.83
C GLN A 252 20.40 2.75 -36.39
N ASP A 253 20.32 2.95 -37.70
CA ASP A 253 20.83 4.17 -38.34
C ASP A 253 19.99 5.40 -38.00
N GLU A 254 18.66 5.26 -37.90
CA GLU A 254 17.78 6.34 -37.49
C GLU A 254 18.13 6.84 -36.09
N LEU A 255 18.29 5.92 -35.12
CA LEU A 255 18.66 6.27 -33.75
C LEU A 255 20.04 6.93 -33.69
N LEU A 256 21.04 6.37 -34.37
CA LEU A 256 22.40 6.94 -34.39
C LEU A 256 22.44 8.31 -35.05
N LYS A 257 21.61 8.56 -36.08
CA LYS A 257 21.49 9.88 -36.70
C LYS A 257 20.99 10.91 -35.70
N VAL A 258 19.98 10.58 -34.89
CA VAL A 258 19.46 11.46 -33.84
C VAL A 258 20.51 11.72 -32.77
N ALA A 259 21.16 10.68 -32.24
CA ALA A 259 22.21 10.84 -31.23
C ALA A 259 23.38 11.72 -31.72
N ARG A 260 23.85 11.50 -32.95
CA ARG A 260 24.89 12.32 -33.58
C ARG A 260 24.46 13.78 -33.75
N GLU A 261 23.19 14.02 -34.07
CA GLU A 261 22.68 15.38 -34.24
C GLU A 261 22.64 16.15 -32.92
N TYR A 262 22.31 15.49 -31.79
CA TYR A 262 22.45 16.08 -30.45
C TYR A 262 23.91 16.48 -30.19
N LYS A 263 24.86 15.56 -30.40
CA LYS A 263 26.29 15.84 -30.23
C LYS A 263 26.79 16.96 -31.16
N ARG A 264 26.40 16.95 -32.44
CA ARG A 264 26.77 17.97 -33.43
C ARG A 264 26.29 19.38 -33.03
N ARG A 265 25.16 19.46 -32.34
CA ARG A 265 24.58 20.72 -31.83
C ARG A 265 25.04 21.08 -30.42
N GLU A 266 25.91 20.28 -29.81
CA GLU A 266 26.35 20.44 -28.43
C GLU A 266 25.17 20.46 -27.43
N LEU A 267 24.10 19.71 -27.74
CA LEU A 267 22.94 19.57 -26.87
C LEU A 267 23.16 18.42 -25.88
N PRO A 268 22.84 18.60 -24.58
CA PRO A 268 22.99 17.56 -23.57
C PRO A 268 22.01 16.39 -23.84
N ILE A 269 22.54 15.17 -23.76
CA ILE A 269 21.78 13.93 -23.87
C ILE A 269 22.53 12.84 -23.08
N ASP A 270 21.84 12.22 -22.13
CA ASP A 270 22.42 11.20 -21.25
C ASP A 270 21.86 9.81 -21.59
N LEU A 271 20.60 9.76 -22.03
CA LEU A 271 19.94 8.53 -22.44
C LEU A 271 19.17 8.70 -23.74
N ILE A 272 19.25 7.68 -24.60
CA ILE A 272 18.42 7.54 -25.79
C ILE A 272 17.76 6.15 -25.80
N VAL A 273 16.46 6.10 -26.09
CA VAL A 273 15.64 4.90 -25.87
C VAL A 273 15.20 4.29 -27.19
N ILE A 274 15.30 2.96 -27.28
CA ILE A 274 14.70 2.14 -28.35
C ILE A 274 13.34 1.64 -27.86
N ASP A 275 12.26 2.05 -28.52
CA ASP A 275 10.89 1.67 -28.14
C ASP A 275 10.56 0.22 -28.55
N PHE A 276 9.37 -0.26 -28.18
CA PHE A 276 8.84 -1.59 -28.47
C PHE A 276 8.81 -1.98 -29.97
N PHE A 277 8.68 -3.28 -30.24
CA PHE A 277 8.72 -3.87 -31.59
C PHE A 277 10.04 -3.67 -32.36
N HIS A 278 11.16 -3.59 -31.64
CA HIS A 278 12.51 -3.72 -32.22
C HIS A 278 12.99 -5.19 -32.31
N TRP A 279 12.16 -6.12 -31.85
CA TRP A 279 12.38 -7.56 -31.84
C TRP A 279 11.63 -8.28 -32.99
N PRO A 280 12.05 -9.49 -33.40
CA PRO A 280 11.37 -10.22 -34.48
C PRO A 280 9.94 -10.63 -34.13
N ARG A 281 9.75 -11.18 -32.93
CA ARG A 281 8.44 -11.60 -32.40
C ARG A 281 8.34 -11.29 -30.90
N GLN A 282 7.11 -11.12 -30.42
CA GLN A 282 6.85 -10.93 -28.99
C GLN A 282 7.31 -12.18 -28.22
N GLY A 283 8.15 -11.99 -27.21
CA GLY A 283 8.75 -13.08 -26.43
C GLY A 283 10.16 -13.48 -26.86
N ASP A 284 10.68 -13.01 -28.00
CA ASP A 284 12.05 -13.34 -28.43
C ASP A 284 13.14 -12.60 -27.62
N TRP A 285 12.77 -11.47 -27.00
CA TRP A 285 13.63 -10.60 -26.17
C TRP A 285 15.04 -10.34 -26.73
N LYS A 286 15.12 -10.06 -28.04
CA LYS A 286 16.36 -9.72 -28.76
C LYS A 286 16.07 -8.75 -29.90
N PHE A 287 17.11 -8.06 -30.37
CA PHE A 287 17.03 -7.21 -31.54
C PHE A 287 16.75 -8.00 -32.83
N ASP A 288 15.90 -7.46 -33.71
CA ASP A 288 15.73 -7.96 -35.08
C ASP A 288 16.93 -7.52 -35.94
N ALA A 289 17.74 -8.49 -36.36
CA ALA A 289 18.96 -8.26 -37.13
C ALA A 289 18.72 -7.57 -38.49
N ASN A 290 17.49 -7.58 -39.02
CA ASN A 290 17.16 -6.86 -40.26
C ASN A 290 17.14 -5.33 -40.06
N PHE A 291 16.79 -4.86 -38.86
CA PHE A 291 16.66 -3.42 -38.53
C PHE A 291 17.77 -2.93 -37.59
N TRP A 292 18.39 -3.86 -36.86
CA TRP A 292 19.42 -3.64 -35.85
C TRP A 292 20.59 -4.61 -36.09
N PRO A 293 21.32 -4.45 -37.22
CA PRO A 293 22.31 -5.43 -37.67
C PRO A 293 23.55 -5.52 -36.76
N ASP A 294 23.86 -4.48 -35.99
CA ASP A 294 25.01 -4.45 -35.09
C ASP A 294 24.71 -3.64 -33.81
N PRO A 295 23.91 -4.18 -32.88
CA PRO A 295 23.54 -3.48 -31.65
C PRO A 295 24.76 -3.15 -30.78
N GLY A 296 25.83 -3.96 -30.85
CA GLY A 296 27.07 -3.72 -30.11
C GLY A 296 27.77 -2.42 -30.52
N LYS A 297 27.75 -2.07 -31.81
CA LYS A 297 28.25 -0.76 -32.28
C LYS A 297 27.45 0.43 -31.76
N ILE A 298 26.19 0.26 -31.34
CA ILE A 298 25.39 1.34 -30.76
C ILE A 298 25.98 1.74 -29.42
N THR A 299 26.21 0.76 -28.54
CA THR A 299 26.76 0.99 -27.20
C THR A 299 28.13 1.67 -27.26
N ILE A 300 29.03 1.17 -28.11
CA ILE A 300 30.38 1.74 -28.26
C ILE A 300 30.34 3.19 -28.77
N ARG A 301 29.46 3.50 -29.73
CA ARG A 301 29.39 4.84 -30.35
C ARG A 301 28.66 5.88 -29.51
N LEU A 302 27.88 5.47 -28.50
CA LEU A 302 27.22 6.40 -27.58
C LEU A 302 28.09 6.71 -26.35
N MET A 303 29.09 5.86 -26.07
CA MET A 303 30.09 6.06 -25.01
C MET A 303 31.27 6.96 -25.42
N LEU A 304 31.47 7.16 -26.72
CA LEU A 304 32.52 7.99 -27.33
C LEU A 304 31.95 9.31 -27.86
#